data_AF-A0AAP0LEE5-F1
#
_entry.id   AF-A0AAP0LEE5-F1
#
_cell.length_a   1.000
_cell.length_b   1.000
_cell.length_c   1.000
_cell.angle_alpha   90.00
_cell.angle_beta   90.00
_cell.angle_gamma   90.00
#
_symmetry.space_group_name_H-M   'P 1'
#
loop_
_entity.id
_entity.type
_entity.pdbx_description
1 polymer ?
#
loop_
_entity_poly.entity_id
_entity_poly.type
_entity_poly.pdbx_seq_one_letter_code
_entity_poly.pdbx_strand_id
1 'polypeptide(L)'
;MLLNQIWCEDGDPENLLRKSFYQFQTDRAIPDLEKQAKELEVEKDSIVIEEDSLNDYYHLLLVRIQCNKNVEEPPTFSTEDQVTWGVIINFEKLKDPSEGSSFIHAAFNSEPEVVMFTCLPDETNKKPEDASYKVDVLTRCAVSKDAVGKKIDNLSSIRIIIAKDLLPLEVRQNTLKKISEVLSRFSKGVPLLDPEEDMKVQNNDYKKKVRRLEALEGLFDKHQVAKSPLIEQKLKALHMKKELKEKIKSVREAIRSSTALAFKDELKARKRVLRRLGQNSKSHHKVSIDVEHFVNSFGPDIMEVVYAWANGSKFCEIMEITQVFEGSLIRAIRRLEEILQQLIQAAKSIGDTQLESKFEEAVSKIKRDIVFAASLYL
;
A
#
# COMPACT_ATOMS: atom_id res chain seq x y z
N MET A 1 -1.43 -29.33 23.64
CA MET A 1 -0.25 -29.18 22.76
C MET A 1 0.95 -28.58 23.49
N LEU A 2 1.03 -27.25 23.69
CA LEU A 2 2.28 -26.60 24.12
C LEU A 2 2.78 -27.03 25.51
N LEU A 3 1.88 -27.30 26.47
CA LEU A 3 2.25 -27.90 27.76
C LEU A 3 2.80 -29.33 27.58
N ASN A 4 2.11 -30.18 26.80
CA ASN A 4 2.56 -31.54 26.49
C ASN A 4 3.97 -31.57 25.86
N GLN A 5 4.28 -30.57 25.02
CA GLN A 5 5.59 -30.37 24.39
C GLN A 5 6.64 -29.71 25.29
N ILE A 6 6.30 -29.38 26.55
CA ILE A 6 7.25 -28.93 27.59
C ILE A 6 7.39 -30.00 28.69
N TRP A 7 6.39 -30.88 28.84
CA TRP A 7 6.37 -31.96 29.85
C TRP A 7 6.96 -33.28 29.36
N CYS A 8 7.13 -33.45 28.05
CA CYS A 8 7.91 -34.54 27.46
C CYS A 8 9.39 -34.11 27.38
N GLU A 9 10.32 -34.96 27.84
CA GLU A 9 11.75 -34.61 27.92
C GLU A 9 12.38 -34.37 26.53
N ASP A 10 11.97 -35.14 25.52
CA ASP A 10 12.32 -34.94 24.10
C ASP A 10 11.48 -33.83 23.40
N GLY A 11 10.67 -33.09 24.15
CA GLY A 11 9.72 -32.12 23.64
C GLY A 11 10.35 -30.79 23.19
N ASP A 12 10.44 -30.58 21.87
CA ASP A 12 10.78 -29.26 21.31
C ASP A 12 9.62 -28.66 20.48
N PRO A 13 8.88 -27.66 21.03
CA PRO A 13 7.81 -26.98 20.30
C PRO A 13 8.32 -26.07 19.17
N GLU A 14 9.61 -25.73 19.11
CA GLU A 14 10.19 -24.93 18.00
C GLU A 14 10.54 -25.84 16.81
N ASN A 15 11.04 -27.06 17.06
CA ASN A 15 11.13 -28.13 16.06
C ASN A 15 9.74 -28.56 15.54
N LEU A 16 8.74 -28.67 16.42
CA LEU A 16 7.35 -28.95 16.02
C LEU A 16 6.79 -27.89 15.06
N LEU A 17 7.00 -26.60 15.37
CA LEU A 17 6.59 -25.49 14.48
C LEU A 17 7.38 -25.50 13.16
N ARG A 18 8.69 -25.77 13.21
CA ARG A 18 9.53 -25.89 12.00
C ARG A 18 9.11 -27.05 11.09
N LYS A 19 8.56 -28.13 11.65
CA LYS A 19 8.00 -29.28 10.92
C LYS A 19 6.51 -29.12 10.58
N SER A 20 5.89 -27.98 10.89
CA SER A 20 4.48 -27.75 10.58
C SER A 20 4.25 -27.61 9.07
N PHE A 21 3.09 -28.05 8.59
CA PHE A 21 2.70 -27.87 7.18
C PHE A 21 2.63 -26.39 6.79
N TYR A 22 2.30 -25.50 7.73
CA TYR A 22 2.35 -24.05 7.52
C TYR A 22 3.77 -23.55 7.22
N GLN A 23 4.77 -23.96 7.99
CA GLN A 23 6.18 -23.62 7.70
C GLN A 23 6.62 -24.25 6.37
N PHE A 24 6.21 -25.48 6.06
CA PHE A 24 6.50 -26.08 4.76
C PHE A 24 5.90 -25.28 3.59
N GLN A 25 4.70 -24.70 3.75
CA GLN A 25 4.08 -23.83 2.74
C GLN A 25 4.83 -22.50 2.57
N THR A 26 5.32 -21.87 3.65
CA THR A 26 6.14 -20.65 3.54
C THR A 26 7.53 -20.93 2.99
N ASP A 27 8.13 -22.07 3.37
CA ASP A 27 9.48 -22.45 2.97
C ASP A 27 9.56 -22.90 1.51
N ARG A 28 8.44 -23.36 0.92
CA ARG A 28 8.36 -23.87 -0.47
C ARG A 28 8.92 -22.90 -1.52
N ALA A 29 8.79 -21.58 -1.31
CA ALA A 29 9.26 -20.57 -2.26
C ALA A 29 10.75 -20.21 -2.10
N ILE A 30 11.41 -20.62 -1.01
CA ILE A 30 12.80 -20.23 -0.72
C ILE A 30 13.77 -20.65 -1.82
N PRO A 31 13.75 -21.88 -2.38
CA PRO A 31 14.73 -22.29 -3.39
C PRO A 31 14.66 -21.45 -4.68
N ASP A 32 13.44 -21.07 -5.10
CA ASP A 32 13.21 -20.25 -6.28
C ASP A 32 13.68 -18.79 -6.05
N LEU A 33 13.38 -18.22 -4.87
CA LEU A 33 13.86 -16.90 -4.48
C LEU A 33 15.39 -16.87 -4.32
N GLU A 34 16.00 -17.92 -3.75
CA GLU A 34 17.46 -18.05 -3.66
C GLU A 34 18.13 -18.13 -5.04
N LYS A 35 17.51 -18.85 -5.97
CA LYS A 35 17.96 -18.92 -7.36
C LYS A 35 17.89 -17.53 -8.02
N GLN A 36 16.75 -16.86 -7.91
CA GLN A 36 16.54 -15.50 -8.44
C GLN A 36 17.55 -14.49 -7.86
N ALA A 37 17.85 -14.56 -6.55
CA ALA A 37 18.87 -13.72 -5.94
C ALA A 37 20.26 -13.97 -6.53
N LYS A 38 20.66 -15.23 -6.73
CA LYS A 38 21.95 -15.61 -7.34
C LYS A 38 22.05 -15.15 -8.80
N GLU A 39 20.98 -15.28 -9.57
CA GLU A 39 20.93 -14.82 -10.97
C GLU A 39 21.07 -13.28 -11.08
N LEU A 40 20.32 -12.53 -10.28
CA LEU A 40 20.45 -11.06 -10.20
C LEU A 40 21.82 -10.62 -9.67
N GLU A 41 22.42 -11.37 -8.75
CA GLU A 41 23.76 -11.07 -8.23
C GLU A 41 24.85 -11.18 -9.30
N VAL A 42 24.79 -12.22 -10.14
CA VAL A 42 25.69 -12.39 -11.31
C VAL A 42 25.46 -11.28 -12.34
N GLU A 43 24.21 -10.94 -12.66
CA GLU A 43 23.90 -9.81 -13.55
C GLU A 43 24.52 -8.51 -13.01
N LYS A 44 24.32 -8.22 -11.72
CA LYS A 44 24.87 -7.05 -11.03
C LYS A 44 26.41 -7.02 -10.99
N ASP A 45 27.08 -8.16 -10.86
CA ASP A 45 28.55 -8.24 -10.86
C ASP A 45 29.17 -8.18 -12.26
N SER A 46 28.41 -8.50 -13.32
CA SER A 46 28.85 -8.27 -14.71
C SER A 46 29.03 -6.78 -15.05
N ILE A 47 28.33 -5.89 -14.33
CA ILE A 47 28.35 -4.43 -14.56
C ILE A 47 29.55 -3.79 -13.84
N VAL A 48 30.71 -3.83 -14.48
CA VAL A 48 31.94 -3.18 -13.99
C VAL A 48 31.96 -1.70 -14.41
N ILE A 49 31.89 -0.81 -13.42
CA ILE A 49 31.94 0.66 -13.59
C ILE A 49 32.79 1.23 -12.46
N GLU A 50 33.50 2.32 -12.74
CA GLU A 50 34.13 3.20 -11.74
C GLU A 50 33.03 3.96 -10.97
N GLU A 51 32.69 3.50 -9.77
CA GLU A 51 31.46 3.94 -9.09
C GLU A 51 31.57 5.28 -8.36
N ASP A 52 32.71 5.60 -7.75
CA ASP A 52 32.81 6.71 -6.77
C ASP A 52 32.51 8.08 -7.40
N SER A 53 33.24 8.44 -8.45
CA SER A 53 33.04 9.72 -9.17
C SER A 53 31.71 9.78 -9.96
N LEU A 54 31.08 8.63 -10.23
CA LEU A 54 29.77 8.58 -10.89
C LEU A 54 28.61 8.66 -9.89
N ASN A 55 28.81 8.20 -8.65
CA ASN A 55 27.82 8.27 -7.58
C ASN A 55 27.50 9.72 -7.18
N ASP A 56 28.52 10.58 -7.07
CA ASP A 56 28.33 12.01 -6.76
C ASP A 56 27.54 12.72 -7.85
N TYR A 57 27.88 12.49 -9.13
CA TYR A 57 27.12 13.05 -10.27
C TYR A 57 25.68 12.54 -10.31
N TYR A 58 25.47 11.26 -10.04
CA TYR A 58 24.14 10.66 -9.96
C TYR A 58 23.32 11.24 -8.80
N HIS A 59 23.94 11.51 -7.65
CA HIS A 59 23.29 12.18 -6.53
C HIS A 59 22.93 13.63 -6.87
N LEU A 60 23.82 14.39 -7.54
CA LEU A 60 23.50 15.73 -8.06
C LEU A 60 22.32 15.71 -9.04
N LEU A 61 22.23 14.70 -9.91
CA LEU A 61 21.07 14.53 -10.81
C LEU A 61 19.76 14.30 -10.04
N LEU A 62 19.76 13.42 -9.03
CA LEU A 62 18.57 13.22 -8.18
C LEU A 62 18.16 14.51 -7.47
N VAL A 63 19.12 15.28 -6.93
CA VAL A 63 18.81 16.56 -6.27
C VAL A 63 18.30 17.61 -7.28
N ARG A 64 18.81 17.65 -8.52
CA ARG A 64 18.28 18.53 -9.58
C ARG A 64 16.83 18.18 -9.89
N ILE A 65 16.51 16.90 -10.05
CA ILE A 65 15.14 16.42 -10.31
C ILE A 65 14.22 16.75 -9.12
N GLN A 66 14.67 16.54 -7.89
CA GLN A 66 13.92 16.86 -6.67
C GLN A 66 13.73 18.38 -6.45
N CYS A 67 14.62 19.23 -6.97
CA CYS A 67 14.44 20.68 -6.94
C CYS A 67 13.50 21.18 -8.06
N ASN A 68 13.38 20.44 -9.16
CA ASN A 68 12.56 20.83 -10.32
C ASN A 68 11.12 20.27 -10.26
N LYS A 69 10.92 19.07 -9.69
CA LYS A 69 9.57 18.50 -9.44
C LYS A 69 9.00 19.02 -8.12
N ASN A 70 7.75 19.50 -8.16
CA ASN A 70 6.89 19.65 -6.97
C ASN A 70 5.97 18.41 -6.74
N VAL A 71 6.23 17.27 -7.40
CA VAL A 71 5.35 16.08 -7.43
C VAL A 71 6.15 14.78 -7.33
N GLU A 72 5.61 13.80 -6.61
CA GLU A 72 6.19 12.49 -6.28
C GLU A 72 6.12 11.48 -7.45
N GLU A 73 6.89 11.72 -8.51
CA GLU A 73 7.02 10.77 -9.62
C GLU A 73 8.48 10.37 -9.87
N PRO A 74 8.76 9.12 -10.27
CA PRO A 74 10.12 8.65 -10.54
C PRO A 74 10.84 9.44 -11.66
N PRO A 75 12.19 9.34 -11.74
CA PRO A 75 12.98 10.00 -12.77
C PRO A 75 12.86 9.25 -14.12
N THR A 76 11.76 9.48 -14.84
CA THR A 76 11.55 8.95 -16.19
C THR A 76 12.55 9.57 -17.16
N PHE A 77 13.60 8.84 -17.54
CA PHE A 77 14.54 9.23 -18.59
C PHE A 77 13.94 8.98 -20.00
N SER A 78 12.85 9.69 -20.32
CA SER A 78 12.26 9.72 -21.67
C SER A 78 12.87 10.83 -22.53
N THR A 79 13.00 10.55 -23.82
CA THR A 79 13.57 11.46 -24.83
C THR A 79 12.54 12.42 -25.41
N GLU A 80 12.91 13.71 -25.46
CA GLU A 80 12.42 14.71 -26.42
C GLU A 80 10.89 14.86 -26.57
N ASP A 81 10.23 15.33 -25.50
CA ASP A 81 9.00 16.11 -25.68
C ASP A 81 9.31 17.33 -26.56
N GLN A 82 8.69 17.41 -27.74
CA GLN A 82 8.90 18.51 -28.68
C GLN A 82 8.24 19.79 -28.16
N VAL A 83 9.02 20.64 -27.48
CA VAL A 83 8.56 21.93 -26.93
C VAL A 83 8.25 22.92 -28.06
N THR A 84 7.00 22.91 -28.53
CA THR A 84 6.50 23.83 -29.57
C THR A 84 5.99 25.13 -28.97
N TRP A 85 6.51 26.28 -29.43
CA TRP A 85 5.99 27.60 -29.07
C TRP A 85 4.55 27.80 -29.57
N GLY A 86 3.69 28.34 -28.70
CA GLY A 86 2.31 28.68 -29.01
C GLY A 86 1.95 30.09 -28.53
N VAL A 87 0.84 30.64 -29.06
CA VAL A 87 0.33 31.95 -28.68
C VAL A 87 -1.00 31.81 -27.95
N ILE A 88 -1.10 32.45 -26.78
CA ILE A 88 -2.33 32.53 -25.98
C ILE A 88 -3.28 33.52 -26.66
N ILE A 89 -4.46 33.03 -27.05
CA ILE A 89 -5.53 33.80 -27.69
C ILE A 89 -6.52 34.32 -26.64
N ASN A 90 -6.93 33.44 -25.71
CA ASN A 90 -7.83 33.75 -24.62
C ASN A 90 -7.53 32.89 -23.37
N PHE A 91 -7.93 33.38 -22.19
CA PHE A 91 -7.95 32.60 -20.96
C PHE A 91 -9.31 32.76 -20.27
N GLU A 92 -9.88 31.65 -19.83
CA GLU A 92 -11.23 31.59 -19.29
C GLU A 92 -11.24 30.72 -18.03
N LYS A 93 -11.87 31.19 -16.95
CA LYS A 93 -12.02 30.39 -15.72
C LYS A 93 -13.12 29.35 -15.93
N LEU A 94 -12.75 28.07 -15.84
CA LEU A 94 -13.72 26.97 -15.77
C LEU A 94 -14.50 27.10 -14.46
N LYS A 95 -15.82 26.85 -14.51
CA LYS A 95 -16.66 26.59 -13.33
C LYS A 95 -16.62 25.09 -13.09
N ASP A 96 -16.28 24.64 -11.88
CA ASP A 96 -16.16 23.21 -11.58
C ASP A 96 -17.54 22.51 -11.59
N PRO A 97 -17.68 21.32 -12.20
CA PRO A 97 -18.97 20.66 -12.35
C PRO A 97 -19.39 19.89 -11.08
N SER A 98 -20.10 20.58 -10.17
CA SER A 98 -20.76 19.92 -9.04
C SER A 98 -22.07 19.24 -9.48
N GLU A 99 -22.01 17.91 -9.60
CA GLU A 99 -23.13 16.96 -9.70
C GLU A 99 -24.05 17.05 -10.93
N GLY A 100 -24.05 15.99 -11.76
CA GLY A 100 -25.23 15.59 -12.53
C GLY A 100 -25.19 15.64 -14.06
N SER A 101 -24.28 14.94 -14.74
CA SER A 101 -24.64 14.03 -15.85
C SER A 101 -23.47 13.25 -16.46
N SER A 102 -23.78 12.01 -16.88
CA SER A 102 -23.08 11.10 -17.79
C SER A 102 -21.73 11.51 -18.41
N PHE A 103 -20.69 10.71 -18.11
CA PHE A 103 -19.57 10.50 -19.01
C PHE A 103 -20.05 10.01 -20.38
N ILE A 104 -19.49 10.54 -21.48
CA ILE A 104 -19.49 9.88 -22.79
C ILE A 104 -18.06 9.91 -23.31
N HIS A 105 -17.42 8.75 -23.42
CA HIS A 105 -16.15 8.61 -24.11
C HIS A 105 -16.36 8.77 -25.61
N ALA A 106 -15.58 9.65 -26.24
CA ALA A 106 -15.41 9.70 -27.69
C ALA A 106 -13.93 9.90 -28.03
N ALA A 107 -13.19 8.80 -28.09
CA ALA A 107 -11.91 8.76 -28.79
C ALA A 107 -12.16 8.31 -30.23
N PHE A 108 -11.57 8.99 -31.22
CA PHE A 108 -10.99 8.37 -32.41
C PHE A 108 -10.12 9.37 -33.19
N ASN A 109 -9.25 8.86 -34.05
CA ASN A 109 -8.24 9.62 -34.79
C ASN A 109 -8.83 10.33 -36.02
N SER A 110 -8.49 11.60 -36.23
CA SER A 110 -8.14 12.15 -37.55
C SER A 110 -7.75 13.64 -37.49
N GLU A 111 -6.73 14.03 -38.24
CA GLU A 111 -6.58 15.39 -38.78
C GLU A 111 -7.55 15.61 -39.97
N PRO A 112 -7.83 16.86 -40.41
CA PRO A 112 -7.87 18.12 -39.65
C PRO A 112 -9.06 19.02 -40.06
N GLU A 113 -10.04 19.30 -39.19
CA GLU A 113 -11.07 20.30 -39.50
C GLU A 113 -11.58 21.12 -38.29
N VAL A 114 -12.57 21.99 -38.49
CA VAL A 114 -12.76 23.25 -37.73
C VAL A 114 -14.12 23.32 -37.00
N VAL A 115 -14.19 24.17 -35.97
CA VAL A 115 -15.41 24.73 -35.31
C VAL A 115 -16.04 23.89 -34.17
N MET A 116 -16.13 24.48 -32.97
CA MET A 116 -17.40 24.74 -32.23
C MET A 116 -17.21 25.54 -30.92
N PHE A 117 -18.30 26.19 -30.48
CA PHE A 117 -18.43 27.10 -29.31
C PHE A 117 -18.83 26.32 -28.04
N THR A 118 -19.61 26.72 -27.01
CA THR A 118 -20.41 27.91 -26.57
C THR A 118 -20.64 27.72 -25.02
N CYS A 119 -21.12 28.64 -24.15
CA CYS A 119 -21.54 30.05 -24.17
C CYS A 119 -21.46 30.66 -22.73
N LEU A 120 -21.92 31.90 -22.56
CA LEU A 120 -22.30 32.58 -21.29
C LEU A 120 -23.58 31.95 -20.65
N PRO A 121 -23.98 32.20 -19.37
CA PRO A 121 -23.68 33.41 -18.59
C PRO A 121 -23.44 33.32 -17.04
N ASP A 122 -23.27 34.52 -16.47
CA ASP A 122 -23.67 35.05 -15.14
C ASP A 122 -23.07 34.65 -13.76
N GLU A 123 -22.93 35.76 -13.01
CA GLU A 123 -23.05 36.14 -11.59
C GLU A 123 -22.22 35.64 -10.39
N THR A 124 -21.82 36.67 -9.62
CA THR A 124 -21.32 36.76 -8.22
C THR A 124 -20.07 36.00 -7.72
N ASN A 125 -19.06 36.82 -7.36
CA ASN A 125 -18.20 36.73 -6.16
C ASN A 125 -17.57 35.37 -5.74
N LYS A 126 -16.34 35.12 -6.22
CA LYS A 126 -15.30 34.33 -5.51
C LYS A 126 -13.90 34.83 -5.90
N LYS A 127 -12.90 34.61 -5.04
CA LYS A 127 -11.52 35.06 -5.23
C LYS A 127 -10.81 34.35 -6.42
N PRO A 128 -9.77 34.95 -7.02
CA PRO A 128 -9.15 34.42 -8.24
C PRO A 128 -8.28 33.18 -8.00
N GLU A 129 -7.81 32.95 -6.78
CA GLU A 129 -6.79 31.93 -6.44
C GLU A 129 -7.30 30.48 -6.55
N ASP A 130 -8.59 30.24 -6.27
CA ASP A 130 -9.24 28.94 -6.37
C ASP A 130 -9.94 28.79 -7.73
N ALA A 131 -9.20 28.37 -8.76
CA ALA A 131 -9.68 28.39 -10.15
C ALA A 131 -9.05 27.32 -11.05
N SER A 132 -9.90 26.55 -11.74
CA SER A 132 -9.54 25.83 -12.95
C SER A 132 -9.57 26.78 -14.16
N TYR A 133 -8.65 26.63 -15.13
CA TYR A 133 -8.54 27.54 -16.28
C TYR A 133 -8.43 26.80 -17.61
N LYS A 134 -9.19 27.28 -18.60
CA LYS A 134 -9.05 26.95 -20.02
C LYS A 134 -8.20 28.03 -20.69
N VAL A 135 -7.08 27.62 -21.29
CA VAL A 135 -6.23 28.52 -22.08
C VAL A 135 -6.35 28.11 -23.54
N ASP A 136 -6.97 28.99 -24.33
CA ASP A 136 -7.03 28.83 -25.78
C ASP A 136 -5.69 29.28 -26.36
N VAL A 137 -4.73 28.36 -26.39
CA VAL A 137 -3.58 28.42 -27.31
C VAL A 137 -4.05 27.89 -28.67
N LEU A 138 -3.24 28.02 -29.74
CA LEU A 138 -3.52 27.44 -31.06
C LEU A 138 -3.82 25.91 -31.05
N THR A 139 -3.51 25.20 -29.96
CA THR A 139 -4.24 24.00 -29.53
C THR A 139 -4.84 24.25 -28.14
N ARG A 140 -6.10 23.88 -27.89
CA ARG A 140 -6.74 24.05 -26.57
C ARG A 140 -5.93 23.34 -25.46
N CYS A 141 -5.65 24.04 -24.36
CA CYS A 141 -5.06 23.46 -23.15
C CYS A 141 -6.00 23.69 -21.95
N ALA A 142 -6.41 22.61 -21.28
CA ALA A 142 -7.11 22.68 -20.00
C ALA A 142 -6.11 22.46 -18.86
N VAL A 143 -6.06 23.39 -17.90
CA VAL A 143 -5.18 23.28 -16.73
C VAL A 143 -6.01 22.84 -15.53
N SER A 144 -5.96 21.54 -15.25
CA SER A 144 -6.42 20.95 -13.99
C SER A 144 -5.31 20.97 -12.94
N LYS A 145 -5.70 20.91 -11.66
CA LYS A 145 -4.78 20.65 -10.54
C LYS A 145 -4.13 19.27 -10.65
N ASP A 146 -4.87 18.31 -11.22
CA ASP A 146 -4.47 16.91 -11.34
C ASP A 146 -3.94 16.60 -12.75
N ALA A 147 -2.62 16.77 -12.91
CA ALA A 147 -1.67 16.18 -13.87
C ALA A 147 -1.94 16.14 -15.39
N VAL A 148 -3.18 15.94 -15.87
CA VAL A 148 -3.51 15.50 -17.25
C VAL A 148 -3.55 16.66 -18.28
N GLY A 149 -3.34 17.90 -17.84
CA GLY A 149 -3.28 19.08 -18.71
C GLY A 149 -1.89 19.32 -19.30
N LYS A 150 -1.82 19.70 -20.59
CA LYS A 150 -0.61 20.31 -21.17
C LYS A 150 -0.24 21.56 -20.36
N LYS A 151 0.95 21.57 -19.77
CA LYS A 151 1.46 22.67 -18.94
C LYS A 151 2.01 23.81 -19.81
N ILE A 152 2.13 24.99 -19.21
CA ILE A 152 2.85 26.13 -19.80
C ILE A 152 4.15 26.24 -19.03
N ASP A 153 5.25 25.77 -19.63
CA ASP A 153 6.54 25.69 -18.94
C ASP A 153 7.28 27.03 -18.90
N ASN A 154 7.05 27.89 -19.91
CA ASN A 154 7.70 29.20 -20.06
C ASN A 154 6.72 30.23 -20.65
N LEU A 155 6.91 31.51 -20.29
CA LEU A 155 6.22 32.65 -20.89
C LEU A 155 7.24 33.58 -21.58
N SER A 156 6.88 34.08 -22.76
CA SER A 156 7.67 35.07 -23.49
C SER A 156 7.25 36.50 -23.14
N SER A 157 8.20 37.44 -23.15
CA SER A 157 7.91 38.88 -22.98
C SER A 157 7.26 39.52 -24.22
N ILE A 158 7.34 38.87 -25.39
CA ILE A 158 6.76 39.36 -26.65
C ILE A 158 5.22 39.22 -26.66
N ARG A 159 4.54 40.26 -27.15
CA ARG A 159 3.09 40.25 -27.44
C ARG A 159 2.85 40.45 -28.94
N ILE A 160 1.98 39.64 -29.53
CA ILE A 160 1.60 39.70 -30.95
C ILE A 160 0.20 40.30 -31.09
N ILE A 161 -0.02 41.15 -32.11
CA ILE A 161 -1.34 41.72 -32.40
C ILE A 161 -2.16 40.74 -33.26
N ILE A 162 -3.15 40.13 -32.60
CA ILE A 162 -4.09 39.12 -33.12
C ILE A 162 -5.43 39.81 -33.46
N ALA A 163 -6.16 39.29 -34.46
CA ALA A 163 -7.53 39.72 -34.73
C ALA A 163 -8.51 39.11 -33.70
N LYS A 164 -9.60 39.81 -33.37
CA LYS A 164 -10.60 39.33 -32.41
C LYS A 164 -11.28 38.04 -32.88
N ASP A 165 -11.69 38.00 -34.15
CA ASP A 165 -12.35 36.84 -34.76
C ASP A 165 -11.35 35.99 -35.55
N LEU A 166 -10.91 34.89 -34.95
CA LEU A 166 -10.06 33.87 -35.59
C LEU A 166 -10.86 32.77 -36.31
N LEU A 167 -12.15 32.99 -36.57
CA LEU A 167 -12.99 32.04 -37.31
C LEU A 167 -12.57 31.92 -38.80
N PRO A 168 -12.36 33.02 -39.55
CA PRO A 168 -12.01 32.93 -40.98
C PRO A 168 -10.62 32.29 -41.18
N LEU A 169 -10.54 31.39 -42.16
CA LEU A 169 -9.31 30.65 -42.48
C LEU A 169 -8.15 31.58 -42.88
N GLU A 170 -8.44 32.64 -43.63
CA GLU A 170 -7.48 33.67 -44.02
C GLU A 170 -6.88 34.40 -42.81
N VAL A 171 -7.71 34.73 -41.82
CA VAL A 171 -7.28 35.43 -40.60
C VAL A 171 -6.39 34.52 -39.74
N ARG A 172 -6.70 33.23 -39.67
CA ARG A 172 -5.83 32.22 -39.04
C ARG A 172 -4.50 32.07 -39.77
N GLN A 173 -4.51 31.93 -41.09
CA GLN A 173 -3.27 31.84 -41.89
C GLN A 173 -2.41 33.10 -41.77
N ASN A 174 -3.00 34.28 -41.79
CA ASN A 174 -2.27 35.54 -41.61
C ASN A 174 -1.75 35.73 -40.17
N THR A 175 -2.44 35.17 -39.17
CA THR A 175 -1.95 35.11 -37.78
C THR A 175 -0.77 34.13 -37.66
N LEU A 176 -0.87 32.94 -38.24
CA LEU A 176 0.21 31.96 -38.27
C LEU A 176 1.45 32.51 -38.98
N LYS A 177 1.31 33.19 -40.12
CA LYS A 177 2.43 33.85 -40.81
C LYS A 177 3.18 34.85 -39.92
N LYS A 178 2.47 35.68 -39.14
CA LYS A 178 3.08 36.59 -38.15
C LYS A 178 3.83 35.83 -37.05
N ILE A 179 3.31 34.69 -36.60
CA ILE A 179 3.95 33.87 -35.56
C ILE A 179 5.22 33.20 -36.10
N SER A 180 5.15 32.60 -37.29
CA SER A 180 6.34 32.06 -37.99
C SER A 180 7.38 33.13 -38.26
N GLU A 181 6.96 34.36 -38.63
CA GLU A 181 7.85 35.50 -38.80
C GLU A 181 8.57 35.86 -37.49
N VAL A 182 7.83 36.00 -36.38
CA VAL A 182 8.43 36.26 -35.06
C VAL A 182 9.41 35.14 -34.67
N LEU A 183 9.03 33.88 -34.78
CA LEU A 183 9.91 32.75 -34.47
C LEU A 183 11.17 32.73 -35.37
N SER A 184 11.04 33.05 -36.66
CA SER A 184 12.18 33.13 -37.59
C SER A 184 13.16 34.27 -37.27
N ARG A 185 12.66 35.40 -36.74
CA ARG A 185 13.48 36.53 -36.27
C ARG A 185 14.24 36.19 -34.97
N PHE A 186 13.73 35.25 -34.17
CA PHE A 186 14.30 34.80 -32.90
C PHE A 186 14.91 33.39 -32.99
N SER A 187 15.77 33.16 -33.99
CA SER A 187 16.42 31.87 -34.29
C SER A 187 17.32 31.31 -33.18
N LYS A 188 17.61 32.08 -32.13
CA LYS A 188 18.32 31.62 -30.91
C LYS A 188 17.40 31.36 -29.71
N GLY A 189 16.08 31.48 -29.88
CA GLY A 189 15.09 31.43 -28.82
C GLY A 189 14.38 32.78 -28.62
N VAL A 190 13.11 32.70 -28.22
CA VAL A 190 12.27 33.86 -27.87
C VAL A 190 12.67 34.38 -26.48
N PRO A 191 12.77 35.70 -26.25
CA PRO A 191 13.06 36.23 -24.91
C PRO A 191 11.97 35.84 -23.92
N LEU A 192 12.40 35.22 -22.82
CA LEU A 192 11.54 34.82 -21.71
C LEU A 192 11.16 36.03 -20.86
N LEU A 193 10.15 35.84 -20.01
CA LEU A 193 9.70 36.80 -19.00
C LEU A 193 10.33 36.43 -17.65
N ASP A 194 11.07 37.35 -17.01
CA ASP A 194 11.78 37.02 -15.77
C ASP A 194 10.84 36.99 -14.54
N PRO A 195 10.83 35.91 -13.73
CA PRO A 195 9.95 35.83 -12.56
C PRO A 195 10.23 36.86 -11.45
N GLU A 196 11.47 37.32 -11.28
CA GLU A 196 11.83 38.32 -10.27
C GLU A 196 11.80 39.76 -10.80
N GLU A 197 12.29 40.02 -12.01
CA GLU A 197 12.35 41.37 -12.60
C GLU A 197 11.03 41.78 -13.26
N ASP A 198 10.51 40.97 -14.20
CA ASP A 198 9.28 41.29 -14.94
C ASP A 198 8.01 40.96 -14.13
N MET A 199 7.92 39.74 -13.61
CA MET A 199 6.74 39.24 -12.88
C MET A 199 6.72 39.62 -11.40
N LYS A 200 7.85 40.11 -10.86
CA LYS A 200 7.98 40.68 -9.50
C LYS A 200 7.64 39.71 -8.36
N VAL A 201 7.95 38.42 -8.52
CA VAL A 201 7.72 37.38 -7.51
C VAL A 201 8.65 37.57 -6.30
N GLN A 202 8.14 38.18 -5.23
CA GLN A 202 8.90 38.44 -4.00
C GLN A 202 8.86 37.30 -2.96
N ASN A 203 8.56 36.06 -3.38
CA ASN A 203 8.51 34.92 -2.45
C ASN A 203 9.93 34.46 -2.05
N ASN A 204 10.29 34.63 -0.78
CA ASN A 204 11.60 34.20 -0.24
C ASN A 204 11.93 32.71 -0.49
N ASP A 205 10.94 31.82 -0.52
CA ASP A 205 11.18 30.40 -0.77
C ASP A 205 11.38 30.08 -2.26
N TYR A 206 10.81 30.91 -3.16
CA TYR A 206 11.18 30.90 -4.57
C TYR A 206 12.66 31.31 -4.74
N LYS A 207 13.07 32.43 -4.14
CA LYS A 207 14.46 32.92 -4.22
C LYS A 207 15.48 31.91 -3.65
N LYS A 208 15.11 31.17 -2.60
CA LYS A 208 15.90 30.03 -2.08
C LYS A 208 15.99 28.88 -3.07
N LYS A 209 14.90 28.52 -3.77
CA LYS A 209 14.90 27.48 -4.81
C LYS A 209 15.76 27.87 -6.01
N VAL A 210 15.64 29.10 -6.53
CA VAL A 210 16.45 29.61 -7.65
C VAL A 210 17.94 29.56 -7.32
N ARG A 211 18.36 30.19 -6.20
CA ARG A 211 19.77 30.16 -5.76
C ARG A 211 20.33 28.76 -5.52
N ARG A 212 19.46 27.82 -5.11
CA ARG A 212 19.84 26.40 -4.98
C ARG A 212 20.00 25.71 -6.33
N LEU A 213 19.21 26.05 -7.34
CA LEU A 213 19.38 25.55 -8.71
C LEU A 213 20.66 26.11 -9.34
N GLU A 214 20.87 27.44 -9.29
CA GLU A 214 22.09 28.11 -9.77
C GLU A 214 23.37 27.50 -9.18
N ALA A 215 23.39 27.28 -7.86
CA ALA A 215 24.53 26.67 -7.18
C ALA A 215 24.76 25.20 -7.57
N LEU A 216 23.71 24.48 -7.98
CA LEU A 216 23.75 23.07 -8.37
C LEU A 216 24.19 22.93 -9.84
N GLU A 217 23.74 23.82 -10.74
CA GLU A 217 24.22 23.91 -12.11
C GLU A 217 25.70 24.36 -12.15
N GLY A 218 26.05 25.34 -11.32
CA GLY A 218 27.44 25.72 -11.07
C GLY A 218 28.30 24.65 -10.36
N LEU A 219 27.74 23.51 -9.95
CA LEU A 219 28.48 22.29 -9.57
C LEU A 219 28.58 21.30 -10.73
N PHE A 220 27.55 21.18 -11.56
CA PHE A 220 27.58 20.35 -12.78
C PHE A 220 28.68 20.78 -13.76
N ASP A 221 28.82 22.07 -14.06
CA ASP A 221 29.83 22.58 -15.02
C ASP A 221 31.29 22.31 -14.58
N LYS A 222 31.49 22.20 -13.27
CA LYS A 222 32.77 21.90 -12.62
C LYS A 222 33.03 20.40 -12.55
N HIS A 223 32.01 19.55 -12.70
CA HIS A 223 32.13 18.12 -12.51
C HIS A 223 32.84 17.46 -13.70
N GLN A 224 33.95 16.76 -13.44
CA GLN A 224 34.82 16.22 -14.50
C GLN A 224 34.07 15.29 -15.47
N VAL A 225 33.15 14.47 -14.94
CA VAL A 225 32.37 13.49 -15.71
C VAL A 225 31.36 14.16 -16.67
N ALA A 226 30.94 15.40 -16.42
CA ALA A 226 30.00 16.13 -17.29
C ALA A 226 30.53 16.31 -18.73
N LYS A 227 31.85 16.28 -18.89
CA LYS A 227 32.56 16.51 -20.16
C LYS A 227 32.89 15.20 -20.90
N SER A 228 32.44 14.05 -20.37
CA SER A 228 32.64 12.74 -20.99
C SER A 228 31.58 12.46 -22.06
N PRO A 229 31.95 12.14 -23.31
CA PRO A 229 30.97 11.79 -24.36
C PRO A 229 30.20 10.48 -24.08
N LEU A 230 30.65 9.68 -23.10
CA LEU A 230 30.01 8.43 -22.68
C LEU A 230 29.28 8.56 -21.33
N ILE A 231 29.03 9.79 -20.84
CA ILE A 231 28.32 10.07 -19.58
C ILE A 231 26.98 9.32 -19.50
N GLU A 232 26.17 9.37 -20.56
CA GLU A 232 24.83 8.78 -20.57
C GLU A 232 24.86 7.26 -20.47
N GLN A 233 25.80 6.60 -21.16
CA GLN A 233 25.97 5.15 -21.10
C GLN A 233 26.44 4.70 -19.71
N LYS A 234 27.42 5.40 -19.12
CA LYS A 234 27.87 5.14 -17.74
C LYS A 234 26.72 5.32 -16.74
N LEU A 235 25.88 6.34 -16.90
CA LEU A 235 24.73 6.60 -16.03
C LEU A 235 23.64 5.53 -16.14
N LYS A 236 23.27 5.12 -17.37
CA LYS A 236 22.29 4.04 -17.59
C LYS A 236 22.77 2.72 -16.94
N ALA A 237 24.05 2.38 -17.10
CA ALA A 237 24.62 1.19 -16.48
C ALA A 237 24.69 1.28 -14.94
N LEU A 238 25.00 2.45 -14.36
CA LEU A 238 24.97 2.65 -12.90
C LEU A 238 23.53 2.64 -12.34
N HIS A 239 22.54 3.18 -13.07
CA HIS A 239 21.13 3.11 -12.70
C HIS A 239 20.68 1.65 -12.62
N MET A 240 20.92 0.87 -13.69
CA MET A 240 20.65 -0.56 -13.76
C MET A 240 21.32 -1.33 -12.62
N LYS A 241 22.59 -1.05 -12.31
CA LYS A 241 23.30 -1.69 -11.18
C LYS A 241 22.67 -1.35 -9.82
N LYS A 242 22.15 -0.14 -9.63
CA LYS A 242 21.42 0.26 -8.41
C LYS A 242 20.04 -0.40 -8.32
N GLU A 243 19.31 -0.50 -9.42
CA GLU A 243 18.03 -1.22 -9.47
C GLU A 243 18.21 -2.71 -9.16
N LEU A 244 19.23 -3.36 -9.74
CA LEU A 244 19.57 -4.75 -9.42
C LEU A 244 19.92 -4.91 -7.93
N LYS A 245 20.67 -3.97 -7.35
CA LYS A 245 21.01 -3.98 -5.92
C LYS A 245 19.76 -3.91 -5.01
N GLU A 246 18.77 -3.08 -5.34
CA GLU A 246 17.50 -3.03 -4.59
C GLU A 246 16.61 -4.25 -4.85
N LYS A 247 16.58 -4.81 -6.07
CA LYS A 247 15.90 -6.09 -6.36
C LYS A 247 16.50 -7.26 -5.57
N ILE A 248 17.83 -7.37 -5.52
CA ILE A 248 18.55 -8.37 -4.70
C ILE A 248 18.20 -8.20 -3.22
N LYS A 249 18.15 -6.95 -2.74
CA LYS A 249 17.79 -6.64 -1.35
C LYS A 249 16.35 -7.06 -1.02
N SER A 250 15.35 -6.73 -1.84
CA SER A 250 13.96 -7.10 -1.59
C SER A 250 13.73 -8.62 -1.67
N VAL A 251 14.37 -9.32 -2.61
CA VAL A 251 14.32 -10.81 -2.67
C VAL A 251 14.98 -11.42 -1.42
N ARG A 252 16.14 -10.92 -0.98
CA ARG A 252 16.80 -11.36 0.26
C ARG A 252 15.99 -11.04 1.52
N GLU A 253 15.22 -9.96 1.53
CA GLU A 253 14.28 -9.64 2.61
C GLU A 253 13.06 -10.58 2.61
N ALA A 254 12.53 -10.96 1.45
CA ALA A 254 11.49 -11.99 1.32
C ALA A 254 11.97 -13.38 1.78
N ILE A 255 13.20 -13.78 1.44
CA ILE A 255 13.79 -15.03 1.97
C ILE A 255 13.88 -14.99 3.50
N ARG A 256 14.27 -13.84 4.08
CA ARG A 256 14.37 -13.66 5.54
C ARG A 256 13.02 -13.68 6.26
N SER A 257 11.95 -13.21 5.63
CA SER A 257 10.61 -13.28 6.22
C SER A 257 10.00 -14.68 6.08
N SER A 258 10.19 -15.37 4.95
CA SER A 258 9.75 -16.77 4.78
C SER A 258 10.51 -17.77 5.66
N THR A 259 11.82 -17.62 5.83
CA THR A 259 12.65 -18.46 6.73
C THR A 259 12.41 -18.21 8.22
N ALA A 260 11.67 -17.15 8.58
CA ALA A 260 11.33 -16.89 9.97
C ALA A 260 10.37 -17.97 10.48
N LEU A 261 10.66 -18.49 11.68
CA LEU A 261 9.82 -19.51 12.29
C LEU A 261 8.41 -18.96 12.56
N ALA A 262 7.41 -19.56 11.92
CA ALA A 262 6.01 -19.22 12.06
C ALA A 262 5.59 -19.24 13.55
N PHE A 263 4.77 -18.27 13.94
CA PHE A 263 4.25 -18.12 15.32
C PHE A 263 5.32 -17.99 16.42
N LYS A 264 6.61 -17.73 16.11
CA LYS A 264 7.70 -17.67 17.11
C LYS A 264 7.46 -16.66 18.24
N ASP A 265 6.98 -15.45 17.93
CA ASP A 265 6.67 -14.46 18.97
C ASP A 265 5.41 -14.82 19.76
N GLU A 266 4.44 -15.49 19.15
CA GLU A 266 3.29 -16.02 19.87
C GLU A 266 3.70 -17.17 20.81
N LEU A 267 4.55 -18.09 20.35
CA LEU A 267 5.15 -19.14 21.17
C LEU A 267 5.87 -18.53 22.37
N LYS A 268 6.68 -17.48 22.14
CA LYS A 268 7.41 -16.73 23.18
C LYS A 268 6.46 -16.04 24.17
N ALA A 269 5.31 -15.55 23.69
CA ALA A 269 4.27 -14.96 24.54
C ALA A 269 3.50 -16.02 25.35
N ARG A 270 3.08 -17.13 24.74
CA ARG A 270 2.45 -18.29 25.40
C ARG A 270 3.41 -18.91 26.45
N LYS A 271 4.70 -19.09 26.11
CA LYS A 271 5.79 -19.48 27.05
C LYS A 271 6.03 -18.43 28.16
N ARG A 272 5.55 -17.19 28.05
CA ARG A 272 5.57 -16.17 29.13
C ARG A 272 4.33 -16.28 30.03
N VAL A 273 3.14 -16.49 29.45
CA VAL A 273 1.89 -16.71 30.22
C VAL A 273 2.06 -17.91 31.17
N LEU A 274 2.48 -19.07 30.65
CA LEU A 274 2.64 -20.29 31.46
C LEU A 274 3.61 -20.11 32.64
N ARG A 275 4.75 -19.45 32.41
CA ARG A 275 5.73 -19.16 33.47
C ARG A 275 5.17 -18.27 34.59
N ARG A 276 4.19 -17.40 34.30
CA ARG A 276 3.53 -16.58 35.33
C ARG A 276 2.41 -17.31 36.07
N LEU A 277 1.68 -18.18 35.39
CA LEU A 277 0.69 -19.05 36.03
C LEU A 277 1.36 -20.07 36.96
N GLY A 278 2.60 -20.48 36.67
CA GLY A 278 3.44 -21.27 37.57
C GLY A 278 4.26 -20.46 38.60
N GLN A 279 4.56 -19.17 38.35
CA GLN A 279 5.31 -18.31 39.27
C GLN A 279 4.79 -16.86 39.27
N ASN A 280 4.12 -16.49 40.37
CA ASN A 280 3.44 -15.21 40.61
C ASN A 280 4.32 -13.96 40.41
N SER A 281 4.48 -13.50 39.16
CA SER A 281 5.36 -12.39 38.79
C SER A 281 4.70 -11.43 37.80
N LYS A 282 4.62 -10.14 38.19
CA LYS A 282 3.84 -9.10 37.49
C LYS A 282 4.60 -8.49 36.31
N SER A 283 3.91 -8.29 35.19
CA SER A 283 4.25 -7.37 34.08
C SER A 283 3.15 -7.49 33.01
N HIS A 284 3.11 -6.63 31.99
CA HIS A 284 2.06 -6.70 30.96
C HIS A 284 2.42 -7.71 29.84
N HIS A 285 1.44 -8.04 28.99
CA HIS A 285 1.57 -9.00 27.87
C HIS A 285 1.37 -8.29 26.51
N LYS A 286 1.87 -8.93 25.44
CA LYS A 286 1.66 -8.53 24.03
C LYS A 286 0.69 -9.47 23.28
N VAL A 287 -0.04 -10.33 23.99
CA VAL A 287 -1.13 -11.12 23.37
C VAL A 287 -2.39 -10.27 23.42
N SER A 288 -2.93 -9.90 22.26
CA SER A 288 -4.22 -9.23 22.12
C SER A 288 -5.34 -10.25 22.30
N ILE A 289 -5.65 -10.57 23.56
CA ILE A 289 -6.90 -11.26 23.91
C ILE A 289 -7.91 -10.18 24.24
N ASP A 290 -8.99 -10.12 23.47
CA ASP A 290 -10.18 -9.39 23.89
C ASP A 290 -10.82 -10.16 25.05
N VAL A 291 -10.90 -9.48 26.20
CA VAL A 291 -11.43 -10.05 27.45
C VAL A 291 -12.94 -10.25 27.35
N GLU A 292 -13.65 -9.36 26.66
CA GLU A 292 -15.10 -9.43 26.53
C GLU A 292 -15.49 -10.59 25.61
N HIS A 293 -14.88 -10.69 24.42
CA HIS A 293 -15.02 -11.87 23.56
C HIS A 293 -14.60 -13.17 24.26
N PHE A 294 -13.56 -13.17 25.10
CA PHE A 294 -13.16 -14.38 25.84
C PHE A 294 -14.21 -14.80 26.87
N VAL A 295 -14.75 -13.87 27.67
CA VAL A 295 -15.82 -14.17 28.64
C VAL A 295 -17.11 -14.59 27.92
N ASN A 296 -17.48 -13.89 26.85
CA ASN A 296 -18.69 -14.19 26.06
C ASN A 296 -18.56 -15.47 25.21
N SER A 297 -17.40 -16.15 25.22
CA SER A 297 -17.23 -17.47 24.57
C SER A 297 -17.78 -18.65 25.41
N PHE A 298 -18.16 -18.41 26.67
CA PHE A 298 -18.80 -19.40 27.54
C PHE A 298 -20.33 -19.24 27.49
N GLY A 299 -21.03 -20.14 26.78
CA GLY A 299 -22.50 -20.16 26.72
C GLY A 299 -23.13 -20.78 27.99
N PRO A 300 -23.92 -20.04 28.79
CA PRO A 300 -24.56 -20.55 30.01
C PRO A 300 -25.88 -21.28 29.74
N ASP A 301 -26.41 -21.23 28.52
CA ASP A 301 -27.83 -21.50 28.17
C ASP A 301 -28.28 -22.96 28.37
N ILE A 302 -27.33 -23.86 28.62
CA ILE A 302 -27.57 -25.28 28.91
C ILE A 302 -27.35 -25.66 30.38
N MET A 303 -26.96 -24.72 31.26
CA MET A 303 -26.62 -25.03 32.66
C MET A 303 -27.81 -25.59 33.44
N GLU A 304 -28.98 -24.95 33.35
CA GLU A 304 -30.20 -25.42 34.04
C GLU A 304 -30.71 -26.74 33.46
N VAL A 305 -30.62 -26.89 32.13
CA VAL A 305 -30.98 -28.10 31.37
C VAL A 305 -30.16 -29.31 31.83
N VAL A 306 -28.84 -29.14 31.93
CA VAL A 306 -27.90 -30.18 32.39
C VAL A 306 -28.11 -30.50 33.88
N TYR A 307 -28.44 -29.50 34.70
CA TYR A 307 -28.75 -29.70 36.12
C TYR A 307 -30.06 -30.49 36.31
N ALA A 308 -31.12 -30.15 35.59
CA ALA A 308 -32.37 -30.91 35.57
C ALA A 308 -32.14 -32.36 35.07
N TRP A 309 -31.30 -32.54 34.04
CA TRP A 309 -30.90 -33.86 33.57
C TRP A 309 -30.15 -34.67 34.64
N ALA A 310 -29.19 -34.08 35.35
CA ALA A 310 -28.48 -34.74 36.44
C ALA A 310 -29.37 -35.09 37.64
N ASN A 311 -30.50 -34.39 37.82
CA ASN A 311 -31.50 -34.67 38.85
C ASN A 311 -32.60 -35.67 38.44
N GLY A 312 -32.58 -36.17 37.21
CA GLY A 312 -33.45 -37.26 36.75
C GLY A 312 -34.64 -36.88 35.87
N SER A 313 -34.84 -35.59 35.52
CA SER A 313 -35.92 -35.16 34.61
C SER A 313 -35.89 -35.89 33.27
N LYS A 314 -37.06 -36.12 32.64
CA LYS A 314 -37.14 -36.80 31.33
C LYS A 314 -36.55 -35.92 30.22
N PHE A 315 -36.14 -36.55 29.12
CA PHE A 315 -35.56 -35.80 27.99
C PHE A 315 -36.54 -34.79 27.38
N CYS A 316 -37.84 -35.10 27.31
CA CYS A 316 -38.87 -34.15 26.89
C CYS A 316 -39.00 -32.96 27.84
N GLU A 317 -39.02 -33.19 29.15
CA GLU A 317 -39.15 -32.15 30.19
C GLU A 317 -38.00 -31.15 30.14
N ILE A 318 -36.76 -31.60 29.92
CA ILE A 318 -35.61 -30.68 29.79
C ILE A 318 -35.56 -29.95 28.44
N MET A 319 -36.20 -30.47 27.41
CA MET A 319 -36.33 -29.81 26.11
C MET A 319 -37.35 -28.66 26.13
N GLU A 320 -38.29 -28.64 27.07
CA GLU A 320 -39.20 -27.50 27.29
C GLU A 320 -38.48 -26.30 27.96
N ILE A 321 -37.33 -26.54 28.61
CA ILE A 321 -36.52 -25.52 29.30
C ILE A 321 -35.66 -24.70 28.32
N THR A 322 -35.35 -25.23 27.12
CA THR A 322 -34.34 -24.64 26.22
C THR A 322 -34.75 -24.63 24.75
N GLN A 323 -34.24 -23.66 24.00
CA GLN A 323 -34.43 -23.54 22.55
C GLN A 323 -33.33 -24.27 21.75
N VAL A 324 -32.41 -24.98 22.42
CA VAL A 324 -31.32 -25.74 21.79
C VAL A 324 -31.86 -27.06 21.24
N PHE A 325 -31.72 -27.28 19.92
CA PHE A 325 -32.09 -28.53 19.25
C PHE A 325 -31.59 -29.80 19.96
N GLU A 326 -32.42 -30.85 19.98
CA GLU A 326 -32.23 -32.12 20.70
C GLU A 326 -30.87 -32.74 20.42
N GLY A 327 -30.51 -32.86 19.14
CA GLY A 327 -29.23 -33.44 18.72
C GLY A 327 -28.02 -32.60 19.12
N SER A 328 -28.18 -31.29 19.29
CA SER A 328 -27.12 -30.42 19.83
C SER A 328 -27.00 -30.54 21.34
N LEU A 329 -28.11 -30.65 22.07
CA LEU A 329 -28.12 -30.92 23.51
C LEU A 329 -27.49 -32.30 23.82
N ILE A 330 -27.86 -33.35 23.08
CA ILE A 330 -27.28 -34.70 23.23
C ILE A 330 -25.75 -34.67 23.00
N ARG A 331 -25.28 -33.97 21.96
CA ARG A 331 -23.84 -33.80 21.71
C ARG A 331 -23.13 -33.00 22.81
N ALA A 332 -23.77 -31.97 23.37
CA ALA A 332 -23.23 -31.18 24.47
C ALA A 332 -23.11 -32.02 25.76
N ILE A 333 -24.14 -32.79 26.12
CA ILE A 333 -24.13 -33.65 27.31
C ILE A 333 -23.10 -34.79 27.18
N ARG A 334 -22.98 -35.42 26.01
CA ARG A 334 -21.93 -36.43 25.76
C ARG A 334 -20.52 -35.84 25.87
N ARG A 335 -20.29 -34.66 25.29
CA ARG A 335 -19.01 -33.95 25.40
C ARG A 335 -18.70 -33.50 26.83
N LEU A 336 -19.73 -33.21 27.63
CA LEU A 336 -19.56 -32.94 29.07
C LEU A 336 -19.13 -34.19 29.84
N GLU A 337 -19.64 -35.37 29.49
CA GLU A 337 -19.16 -36.64 30.08
C GLU A 337 -17.68 -36.89 29.72
N GLU A 338 -17.28 -36.67 28.46
CA GLU A 338 -15.87 -36.75 28.03
C GLU A 338 -14.96 -35.77 28.80
N ILE A 339 -15.46 -34.58 29.16
CA ILE A 339 -14.74 -33.60 29.99
C ILE A 339 -14.66 -34.07 31.44
N LEU A 340 -15.74 -34.61 32.01
CA LEU A 340 -15.73 -35.17 33.37
C LEU A 340 -14.74 -36.35 33.49
N GLN A 341 -14.66 -37.23 32.48
CA GLN A 341 -13.65 -38.30 32.42
C GLN A 341 -12.21 -37.74 32.43
N GLN A 342 -11.95 -36.65 31.71
CA GLN A 342 -10.66 -35.96 31.73
C GLN A 342 -10.36 -35.32 33.10
N LEU A 343 -11.38 -34.77 33.78
CA LEU A 343 -11.25 -34.19 35.10
C LEU A 343 -11.04 -35.25 36.21
N ILE A 344 -11.64 -36.44 36.08
CA ILE A 344 -11.35 -37.60 36.94
C ILE A 344 -9.87 -37.98 36.83
N GLN A 345 -9.33 -38.08 35.61
CA GLN A 345 -7.92 -38.39 35.40
C GLN A 345 -6.99 -37.27 35.91
N ALA A 346 -7.41 -36.01 35.83
CA ALA A 346 -6.67 -34.88 36.40
C ALA A 346 -6.65 -34.94 37.94
N ALA A 347 -7.78 -35.17 38.59
CA ALA A 347 -7.88 -35.33 40.05
C ALA A 347 -7.00 -36.49 40.54
N LYS A 348 -7.07 -37.65 39.87
CA LYS A 348 -6.18 -38.82 40.09
C LYS A 348 -4.70 -38.46 40.00
N SER A 349 -4.30 -37.60 39.04
CA SER A 349 -2.90 -37.15 38.89
C SER A 349 -2.45 -36.14 39.94
N ILE A 350 -3.39 -35.47 40.62
CA ILE A 350 -3.13 -34.52 41.73
C ILE A 350 -3.15 -35.24 43.08
N GLY A 351 -3.86 -36.37 43.18
CA GLY A 351 -4.11 -37.09 44.43
C GLY A 351 -5.35 -36.61 45.21
N ASP A 352 -6.22 -35.80 44.59
CA ASP A 352 -7.46 -35.33 45.21
C ASP A 352 -8.60 -36.36 45.01
N THR A 353 -8.65 -37.34 45.92
CA THR A 353 -9.65 -38.41 45.90
C THR A 353 -11.07 -37.93 46.20
N GLN A 354 -11.26 -36.75 46.80
CA GLN A 354 -12.59 -36.19 47.02
C GLN A 354 -13.16 -35.62 45.72
N LEU A 355 -12.34 -34.87 44.99
CA LEU A 355 -12.72 -34.29 43.70
C LEU A 355 -12.90 -35.36 42.63
N GLU A 356 -12.03 -36.38 42.63
CA GLU A 356 -12.15 -37.61 41.84
C GLU A 356 -13.51 -38.28 42.02
N SER A 357 -13.85 -38.68 43.26
CA SER A 357 -15.11 -39.34 43.59
C SER A 357 -16.34 -38.50 43.20
N LYS A 358 -16.26 -37.18 43.39
CA LYS A 358 -17.33 -36.24 43.03
C LYS A 358 -17.56 -36.15 41.51
N PHE A 359 -16.51 -36.25 40.69
CA PHE A 359 -16.67 -36.30 39.24
C PHE A 359 -17.18 -37.67 38.77
N GLU A 360 -16.78 -38.77 39.40
CA GLU A 360 -17.34 -40.11 39.12
C GLU A 360 -18.84 -40.18 39.44
N GLU A 361 -19.29 -39.56 40.54
CA GLU A 361 -20.72 -39.37 40.86
C GLU A 361 -21.43 -38.50 39.81
N ALA A 362 -20.81 -37.42 39.34
CA ALA A 362 -21.40 -36.56 38.31
C ALA A 362 -21.59 -37.30 36.96
N VAL A 363 -20.61 -38.13 36.56
CA VAL A 363 -20.73 -38.99 35.38
C VAL A 363 -21.91 -39.95 35.53
N SER A 364 -22.07 -40.62 36.67
CA SER A 364 -23.14 -41.63 36.85
C SER A 364 -24.55 -41.03 36.77
N LYS A 365 -24.74 -39.78 37.23
CA LYS A 365 -26.02 -39.06 37.13
C LYS A 365 -26.38 -38.60 35.71
N ILE A 366 -25.36 -38.24 34.92
CA ILE A 366 -25.54 -37.75 33.54
C ILE A 366 -25.68 -38.92 32.54
N LYS A 367 -24.99 -40.04 32.76
CA LYS A 367 -24.83 -41.14 31.81
C LYS A 367 -26.01 -42.12 31.81
N ARG A 368 -27.15 -41.69 31.25
CA ARG A 368 -28.40 -42.47 31.18
C ARG A 368 -29.16 -42.28 29.87
N ASP A 369 -30.07 -43.22 29.59
CA ASP A 369 -31.19 -43.06 28.65
C ASP A 369 -30.77 -42.62 27.22
N ILE A 370 -31.71 -42.04 26.44
CA ILE A 370 -31.57 -41.65 25.03
C ILE A 370 -30.29 -40.89 24.68
N VAL A 371 -29.74 -40.10 25.60
CA VAL A 371 -28.51 -39.31 25.40
C VAL A 371 -27.28 -40.20 25.19
N PHE A 372 -27.27 -41.40 25.78
CA PHE A 372 -26.19 -42.39 25.70
C PHE A 372 -26.62 -43.68 24.98
N ALA A 373 -27.70 -43.64 24.21
CA ALA A 373 -28.10 -44.73 23.34
C ALA A 373 -26.99 -45.07 22.32
N ALA A 374 -26.85 -46.36 22.01
CA ALA A 374 -25.85 -46.85 21.07
C ALA A 374 -26.15 -46.41 19.63
N SER A 375 -25.11 -46.34 18.81
CA SER A 375 -25.24 -46.18 17.36
C SER A 375 -25.90 -47.42 16.74
N LEU A 376 -26.74 -47.23 15.72
CA LEU A 376 -27.28 -48.33 14.90
C LEU A 376 -26.24 -48.89 13.91
N TYR A 377 -25.15 -48.16 13.67
CA TYR A 377 -23.96 -48.63 13.00
C TYR A 377 -22.91 -49.02 14.06
N LEU A 378 -22.46 -50.27 14.02
CA LEU A 378 -21.64 -50.93 15.03
C LEU A 378 -20.25 -51.25 14.46
#